data_AF-A0A0G0NY28-F1
#
_entry.id   AF-A0A0G0NY28-F1
#
_cell.length_a   1.000
_cell.length_b   1.000
_cell.length_c   1.000
_cell.angle_alpha   90.00
_cell.angle_beta   90.00
_cell.angle_gamma   90.00
#
_symmetry.space_group_name_H-M   'P 1'
#
loop_
_entity.id
_entity.type
_entity.pdbx_description
1 polymer ?
#
loop_
_entity_poly.entity_id
_entity_poly.type
_entity_poly.pdbx_seq_one_letter_code
_entity_poly.pdbx_strand_id
1 'polypeptide(L)' 'MVEGKENMSDQTFDFLKKALSQDEEGFGSLRGPHELTDGDWKYTYTQDGDITDFYGYEEISYKGERVFWHRAVGGILKHK' A
#
# COMPACT_ATOMS: atom_id res chain seq x y z
N MET A 1 10.12 -18.50 13.93
CA MET A 1 10.78 -17.21 13.71
C MET A 1 11.77 -17.40 12.58
N VAL A 2 11.78 -16.52 11.58
CA VAL A 2 12.78 -16.54 10.50
C VAL A 2 13.91 -15.63 10.96
N GLU A 3 15.12 -16.18 11.04
CA GLU A 3 16.32 -15.47 11.49
C GLU A 3 16.53 -14.20 10.63
N GLY A 4 16.75 -13.06 11.28
CA GLY A 4 16.93 -11.76 10.61
C GLY A 4 15.64 -11.08 10.15
N LYS A 5 14.47 -11.66 10.43
CA LYS A 5 13.15 -11.05 10.19
C LYS A 5 12.38 -10.78 11.49
N GLU A 6 13.05 -10.75 12.65
CA GLU A 6 12.39 -10.72 13.96
C GLU A 6 11.49 -9.50 14.21
N ASN A 7 11.58 -8.43 13.40
CA ASN A 7 10.68 -7.27 13.49
C ASN A 7 10.14 -6.84 12.12
N MET A 8 10.18 -7.73 11.11
CA MET A 8 9.83 -7.38 9.74
C MET A 8 8.36 -6.94 9.62
N SER A 9 7.47 -7.52 10.43
CA SER A 9 6.06 -7.12 10.50
C SER A 9 5.91 -5.66 10.93
N ASP A 10 6.55 -5.28 12.04
CA ASP A 10 6.42 -3.93 12.60
C ASP A 10 7.05 -2.89 11.67
N GLN A 11 8.23 -3.18 11.12
CA GLN A 11 8.88 -2.29 10.16
C GLN A 11 8.06 -2.11 8.88
N THR A 12 7.48 -3.20 8.35
CA THR A 12 6.60 -3.13 7.18
C THR A 12 5.34 -2.32 7.48
N PHE A 13 4.77 -2.47 8.67
CA PHE A 13 3.60 -1.70 9.10
C PHE A 13 3.91 -0.21 9.29
N ASP A 14 5.07 0.12 9.85
CA ASP A 14 5.55 1.50 9.97
C ASP A 14 5.75 2.15 8.60
N PHE A 15 6.37 1.44 7.66
CA PHE A 15 6.54 1.91 6.29
C PHE A 15 5.19 2.05 5.56
N LEU A 16 4.25 1.11 5.77
CA LEU A 16 2.89 1.21 5.22
C LEU A 16 2.18 2.47 5.72
N LYS A 17 2.22 2.77 7.03
CA LYS A 17 1.63 4.01 7.58
C LYS A 17 2.22 5.25 6.92
N LYS A 18 3.53 5.26 6.65
CA LYS A 18 4.20 6.35 5.92
C LYS A 18 3.64 6.50 4.51
N ALA A 19 3.52 5.40 3.76
CA ALA A 19 2.97 5.38 2.41
C ALA A 19 1.51 5.86 2.36
N LEU A 20 0.67 5.38 3.28
CA LEU A 20 -0.74 5.80 3.39
C LEU A 20 -0.92 7.26 3.83
N SER A 21 0.13 7.91 4.33
CA SER A 21 0.10 9.33 4.71
C SER A 21 0.61 10.25 3.60
N GLN A 22 1.09 9.70 2.48
CA GLN A 22 1.51 10.50 1.33
C GLN A 22 0.31 10.78 0.43
N ASP A 23 0.28 11.99 -0.13
CA ASP A 23 -0.68 12.40 -1.15
C ASP A 23 0.06 12.57 -2.47
N GLU A 24 -0.61 12.30 -3.58
CA GLU A 24 -0.06 12.49 -4.93
C GLU A 24 -1.02 13.33 -5.76
N GLU A 25 -0.56 14.50 -6.17
CA GLU A 25 -1.39 15.44 -6.94
C GLU A 25 -1.88 14.79 -8.24
N GLY A 26 -3.19 14.81 -8.45
CA GLY A 26 -3.83 14.22 -9.64
C GLY A 26 -4.12 12.72 -9.53
N PHE A 27 -3.74 12.06 -8.43
CA PHE A 27 -4.11 10.68 -8.18
C PHE A 27 -5.09 10.60 -6.99
N GLY A 28 -6.38 10.39 -7.29
CA GLY A 28 -7.45 10.21 -6.32
C GLY A 28 -7.38 8.87 -5.58
N SER A 29 -6.23 8.56 -5.00
CA SER A 29 -5.96 7.31 -4.31
C SER A 29 -6.82 7.18 -3.05
N LEU A 30 -7.35 5.98 -2.83
CA LEU A 30 -7.99 5.60 -1.57
C LEU A 30 -6.99 4.94 -0.60
N ARG A 31 -5.71 4.90 -0.99
CA ARG A 31 -4.58 4.35 -0.23
C ARG A 31 -3.43 5.36 -0.25
N GLY A 32 -2.26 4.98 -0.77
CA GLY A 32 -1.10 5.84 -0.93
C GLY A 32 -0.83 6.21 -2.39
N PRO A 33 0.32 6.85 -2.68
CA PRO A 33 0.74 7.26 -4.02
C PRO A 33 1.04 6.03 -4.89
N HIS A 34 1.24 6.22 -6.20
CA HIS A 34 1.64 5.15 -7.09
C HIS A 34 2.94 4.47 -6.64
N GLU A 35 3.87 5.27 -6.12
CA GLU A 35 5.15 4.79 -5.62
C GLU A 35 5.65 5.64 -4.45
N LEU A 36 6.27 5.00 -3.46
CA LEU A 36 7.08 5.66 -2.43
C LEU A 36 8.34 4.82 -2.18
N THR A 37 9.50 5.48 -2.17
CA THR A 37 10.78 4.85 -1.81
C THR A 37 11.37 5.54 -0.58
N ASP A 38 11.88 4.75 0.38
CA ASP A 38 12.61 5.24 1.56
C ASP A 38 13.74 4.26 1.94
N GLY A 39 14.96 4.60 1.53
CA GLY A 39 16.12 3.72 1.69
C GLY A 39 15.91 2.39 0.94
N ASP A 40 15.96 1.28 1.67
CA ASP A 40 15.76 -0.07 1.14
C ASP A 40 14.28 -0.45 0.93
N TRP A 41 13.35 0.42 1.35
CA TRP A 41 11.92 0.17 1.28
C TRP A 41 11.30 0.78 0.01
N LYS A 42 10.41 0.03 -0.62
CA LYS A 42 9.60 0.49 -1.75
C LYS A 42 8.16 0.07 -1.59
N TYR A 43 7.25 1.03 -1.71
CA TYR A 43 5.80 0.87 -1.80
C TYR A 43 5.36 1.10 -3.23
N THR A 44 4.41 0.31 -3.70
CA THR A 44 3.70 0.57 -4.96
C THR A 44 2.22 0.34 -4.80
N TYR A 45 1.42 1.18 -5.42
CA TYR A 45 -0.03 1.03 -5.46
C TYR A 45 -0.58 1.31 -6.85
N THR A 46 -1.57 0.52 -7.23
CA THR A 46 -2.39 0.75 -8.43
C THR A 46 -3.85 0.73 -8.02
N GLN A 47 -4.66 1.57 -8.66
CA GLN A 47 -6.09 1.63 -8.45
C GLN A 47 -6.78 1.76 -9.81
N ASP A 48 -7.78 0.92 -10.03
CA ASP A 48 -8.79 1.09 -11.07
C ASP A 48 -10.10 1.50 -10.39
N GLY A 49 -10.79 2.48 -10.95
CA GLY A 49 -12.00 3.06 -10.40
C GLY A 49 -11.77 4.15 -9.34
N ASP A 50 -12.87 4.50 -8.68
CA ASP A 50 -12.95 5.59 -7.71
C ASP A 50 -13.72 5.15 -6.45
N ILE A 51 -14.04 6.09 -5.56
CA ILE A 51 -14.75 5.79 -4.31
C ILE A 51 -16.10 5.06 -4.52
N THR A 52 -16.70 5.13 -5.71
CA THR A 52 -17.97 4.47 -6.02
C THR A 52 -17.83 2.98 -6.26
N ASP A 53 -16.73 2.54 -6.89
CA ASP A 53 -16.34 1.15 -7.16
C ASP A 53 -14.85 1.15 -7.55
N PHE A 54 -14.01 0.46 -6.77
CA PHE A 54 -12.58 0.37 -7.04
C PHE A 54 -11.96 -1.01 -6.76
N TYR A 55 -10.87 -1.26 -7.47
CA TYR A 55 -9.98 -2.40 -7.29
C TYR A 55 -8.55 -1.89 -7.27
N GLY A 56 -7.76 -2.28 -6.27
CA GLY A 56 -6.38 -1.86 -6.15
C GLY A 56 -5.44 -3.00 -5.79
N TYR A 57 -4.18 -2.87 -6.22
CA TYR A 57 -3.10 -3.78 -5.84
C TYR A 57 -1.99 -2.98 -5.16
N GLU A 58 -1.69 -3.38 -3.93
CA GLU A 58 -0.71 -2.76 -3.05
C GLU A 58 0.43 -3.75 -2.78
N GLU A 59 1.67 -3.27 -2.80
CA GLU A 59 2.85 -4.07 -2.55
C GLU A 59 3.92 -3.28 -1.82
N ILE A 60 4.62 -3.94 -0.90
CA ILE A 60 5.83 -3.42 -0.24
C ILE A 60 6.96 -4.41 -0.45
N SER A 61 8.13 -3.88 -0.84
CA SER A 61 9.38 -4.61 -0.90
C SER A 61 10.44 -3.98 0.00
N TYR A 62 11.30 -4.83 0.56
CA TYR A 62 12.48 -4.45 1.33
C TYR A 62 13.70 -5.10 0.67
N LYS A 63 14.69 -4.31 0.27
CA LYS A 63 15.89 -4.79 -0.48
C LYS A 63 15.52 -5.59 -1.73
N GLY A 64 14.42 -5.22 -2.39
CA GLY A 64 13.89 -5.90 -3.57
C GLY A 64 13.15 -7.20 -3.30
N GLU A 65 13.07 -7.68 -2.05
CA GLU A 65 12.23 -8.82 -1.67
C GLU A 65 10.84 -8.32 -1.27
N ARG A 66 9.79 -8.89 -1.86
CA ARG A 66 8.40 -8.57 -1.46
C ARG A 66 8.10 -9.08 -0.06
N VAL A 67 7.72 -8.18 0.83
CA VAL A 67 7.42 -8.48 2.24
C VAL A 67 5.94 -8.32 2.59
N PHE A 68 5.18 -7.57 1.79
CA PHE A 68 3.74 -7.42 1.96
C PHE A 68 3.06 -7.19 0.60
N TRP A 69 1.82 -7.67 0.49
CA TRP A 69 0.94 -7.35 -0.62
C TRP A 69 -0.52 -7.43 -0.18
N HIS A 70 -1.38 -6.68 -0.86
CA HIS A 70 -2.81 -6.65 -0.59
C HIS A 70 -3.60 -6.30 -1.85
N ARG A 71 -4.78 -6.92 -2.00
CA ARG A 71 -5.78 -6.53 -3.01
C ARG A 71 -6.90 -5.78 -2.30
N ALA A 72 -6.99 -4.49 -2.56
CA ALA A 72 -8.04 -3.65 -2.01
C ALA A 72 -9.24 -3.64 -2.96
N VAL A 73 -10.45 -3.78 -2.41
CA VAL A 73 -11.69 -3.59 -3.14
C VAL A 73 -12.67 -2.81 -2.28
N GLY A 74 -13.51 -2.00 -2.90
CA GLY A 74 -14.53 -1.27 -2.17
C GLY A 74 -15.41 -0.43 -3.08
N GLY A 75 -16.43 0.18 -2.46
CA GLY A 75 -17.39 1.01 -3.18
C GLY A 75 -18.47 1.52 -2.23
N ILE A 76 -19.35 2.38 -2.74
CA ILE A 76 -20.43 2.96 -1.96
C ILE A 76 -21.52 1.92 -1.70
N LEU A 77 -21.87 1.73 -0.42
CA LEU A 77 -23.04 0.95 -0.03
C LEU A 77 -24.32 1.71 -0.42
N LYS A 78 -25.10 1.16 -1.36
CA LYS A 78 -26.44 1.66 -1.67
C LYS A 78 -27.45 0.95 -0.77
N HIS A 79 -28.03 1.67 0.20
CA HIS A 79 -29.19 1.18 0.93
C HIS A 79 -30.42 1.22 0.00
N LYS A 80 -31.19 0.12 -0.06
CA LYS A 80 -32.43 0.02 -0.84
C LYS A 80 -33.63 0.40 0.01
#